data_AF-A0A8J7RVX8-F1
#
_entry.id   AF-A0A8J7RVX8-F1
#
_cell.length_a   1.000
_cell.length_b   1.000
_cell.length_c   1.000
_cell.angle_alpha   90.00
_cell.angle_beta   90.00
_cell.angle_gamma   90.00
#
_symmetry.space_group_name_H-M   'P 1'
#
loop_
_entity.id
_entity.type
_entity.pdbx_description
1 polymer ?
#
loop_
_entity_poly.entity_id
_entity_poly.type
_entity_poly.pdbx_seq_one_letter_code
_entity_poly.pdbx_strand_id
1 'polypeptide(L)'
;MTIAYQTIPATREFVGEVAVDEDPLDKGNLLIPRGAVLSEPPTPGEDQVAVWEGAYWSLKEDHRGKTVYDMDNGEELVIKSIGPIPSGYSVEKPEIEPTPEEKCEAVNAYREYVVSQGVTVTIDETSIPVQTRNDKDLSRIDSLASLAGNIMATGGSRTFKFRGADNVTRSLSETAMFDLGAAVFDHISGIYDISWDIKDEIRAGNYEGDPMADSRWP
;
A
#
# COMPACT_ATOMS: atom_id res chain seq x y z
N MET A 1 47.26 2.63 36.46
CA MET A 1 46.60 3.44 35.43
C MET A 1 45.18 3.62 35.89
N THR A 2 44.76 4.86 36.10
CA THR A 2 43.41 5.17 36.54
C THR A 2 42.55 5.43 35.31
N ILE A 3 41.31 4.94 35.30
CA ILE A 3 40.37 5.13 34.19
C ILE A 3 39.25 6.06 34.65
N ALA A 4 38.87 6.97 33.78
CA ALA A 4 37.63 7.72 33.86
C ALA A 4 36.74 7.38 32.65
N TYR A 5 35.46 7.69 32.75
CA TYR A 5 34.45 7.31 31.78
C TYR A 5 33.86 8.59 31.18
N GLN A 6 34.09 8.80 29.89
CA GLN A 6 33.72 10.03 29.19
C GLN A 6 32.22 10.04 28.89
N THR A 7 31.60 11.20 29.11
CA THR A 7 30.21 11.45 28.73
C THR A 7 30.08 12.52 27.64
N ILE A 8 29.00 12.48 26.86
CA ILE A 8 28.64 13.60 25.98
C ILE A 8 28.00 14.71 26.80
N PRO A 9 28.42 15.99 26.67
CA PRO A 9 27.87 17.06 27.49
C PRO A 9 26.35 17.27 27.40
N ALA A 10 25.75 17.01 26.24
CA ALA A 10 24.32 17.24 25.99
C ALA A 10 23.42 16.12 26.54
N THR A 11 23.77 14.86 26.25
CA THR A 11 22.97 13.67 26.60
C THR A 11 23.45 12.99 27.88
N ARG A 12 24.69 13.29 28.31
CA ARG A 12 25.40 12.65 29.43
C ARG A 12 25.56 11.14 29.29
N GLU A 13 25.39 10.63 28.08
CA GLU A 13 25.59 9.23 27.78
C GLU A 13 27.08 8.87 27.79
N PHE A 14 27.37 7.67 28.25
CA PHE A 14 28.70 7.09 28.20
C PHE A 14 29.13 6.87 26.75
N VAL A 15 30.36 7.28 26.39
CA VAL A 15 30.92 7.08 25.04
C VAL A 15 32.21 6.31 25.00
N GLY A 16 32.88 6.13 26.15
CA GLY A 16 34.13 5.39 26.19
C GLY A 16 34.97 5.69 27.42
N GLU A 17 35.95 4.82 27.64
CA GLU A 17 36.95 4.94 28.69
C GLU A 17 38.06 5.89 28.27
N VAL A 18 38.61 6.62 29.24
CA VAL A 18 39.77 7.49 29.07
C VAL A 18 40.76 7.28 30.20
N ALA A 19 42.03 7.11 29.84
CA ALA A 19 43.13 7.06 30.79
C ALA A 19 43.29 8.42 31.48
N VAL A 20 43.45 8.42 32.80
CA VAL A 20 43.77 9.63 33.55
C VAL A 20 45.08 9.45 34.31
N ASP A 21 45.93 10.46 34.18
CA ASP A 21 47.23 10.53 34.83
C ASP A 21 47.14 11.35 36.13
N GLU A 22 48.07 11.06 37.04
CA GLU A 22 48.31 11.92 38.20
C GLU A 22 48.92 13.24 37.74
N ASP A 23 48.50 14.34 38.37
CA ASP A 23 49.09 15.65 38.13
C ASP A 23 50.59 15.62 38.50
N PRO A 24 51.51 15.90 37.57
CA PRO A 24 52.94 15.92 37.87
C PRO A 24 53.33 17.02 38.86
N LEU A 25 52.51 18.06 39.03
CA LEU A 25 52.75 19.21 39.90
C LEU A 25 52.02 19.12 41.24
N ASP A 26 50.96 18.31 41.33
CA ASP A 26 50.17 18.11 42.56
C ASP A 26 49.95 16.61 42.82
N LYS A 27 50.88 16.01 43.55
CA LYS A 27 50.88 14.57 43.86
C LYS A 27 49.65 14.20 44.69
N GLY A 28 48.88 13.25 44.19
CA GLY A 28 47.58 12.83 44.72
C GLY A 28 46.37 13.38 43.96
N ASN A 29 46.54 14.37 43.07
CA ASN A 29 45.46 14.88 42.22
C ASN A 29 45.45 14.20 40.84
N LEU A 30 44.27 14.04 40.24
CA LEU A 30 44.10 13.42 38.92
C LEU A 30 43.71 14.46 37.85
N LEU A 31 44.28 14.34 36.66
CA LEU A 31 43.94 15.17 35.51
C LEU A 31 42.70 14.61 34.80
N ILE A 32 41.51 14.89 35.34
CA ILE A 32 40.24 14.37 34.82
C ILE A 32 39.74 15.26 33.66
N PRO A 33 39.51 14.70 32.45
CA PRO A 33 38.91 15.44 31.35
C PRO A 33 37.50 15.94 31.69
N ARG A 34 37.11 17.05 31.07
CA ARG A 34 35.78 17.63 31.29
C ARG A 34 34.68 16.64 30.89
N GLY A 35 33.76 16.38 31.82
CA GLY A 35 32.64 15.46 31.60
C GLY A 35 33.02 13.98 31.72
N ALA A 36 34.24 13.66 32.13
CA ALA A 36 34.60 12.31 32.53
C ALA A 36 34.27 12.10 34.01
N VAL A 37 33.85 10.89 34.36
CA VAL A 37 33.51 10.50 35.74
C VAL A 37 34.37 9.31 36.15
N LEU A 38 34.75 9.21 37.42
CA LEU A 38 35.59 8.09 37.91
C LEU A 38 34.78 6.84 38.29
N SER A 39 33.44 6.97 38.35
CA SER A 39 32.55 5.85 38.63
C SER A 39 32.32 5.05 37.35
N GLU A 40 32.47 3.73 37.41
CA GLU A 40 32.25 2.83 36.28
C GLU A 40 30.77 2.78 35.87
N PRO A 41 30.45 2.91 34.56
CA PRO A 41 29.09 2.79 34.08
C PRO A 41 28.62 1.33 34.16
N PRO A 42 27.32 1.08 34.39
CA PRO A 42 26.75 -0.25 34.23
C PRO A 42 26.85 -0.69 32.77
N THR A 43 26.98 -1.99 32.54
CA THR A 43 26.90 -2.58 31.20
C THR A 43 25.47 -2.46 30.65
N PRO A 44 25.24 -1.76 29.52
CA PRO A 44 23.91 -1.67 28.93
C PRO A 44 23.45 -3.00 28.33
N GLY A 45 22.15 -3.28 28.43
CA GLY A 45 21.49 -4.34 27.67
C GLY A 45 21.19 -3.93 26.22
N GLU A 46 20.42 -4.76 25.52
CA GLU A 46 19.85 -4.38 24.22
C GLU A 46 18.96 -3.14 24.39
N ASP A 47 19.05 -2.20 23.44
CA ASP A 47 18.31 -0.94 23.43
C ASP A 47 18.46 -0.12 24.72
N GLN A 48 19.65 -0.12 25.29
CA GLN A 48 19.95 0.67 26.48
C GLN A 48 21.25 1.44 26.34
N VAL A 49 21.32 2.55 27.06
CA VAL A 49 22.51 3.36 27.21
C VAL A 49 22.69 3.81 28.65
N ALA A 50 23.94 3.80 29.13
CA ALA A 50 24.28 4.33 30.44
C ALA A 50 24.37 5.86 30.39
N VAL A 51 23.61 6.54 31.25
CA VAL A 51 23.53 8.01 31.33
C VAL A 51 23.93 8.48 32.72
N TRP A 52 24.78 9.51 32.79
CA TRP A 52 25.22 10.09 34.05
C TRP A 52 24.21 11.12 34.59
N GLU A 53 23.61 10.84 35.74
CA GLU A 53 22.61 11.71 36.39
C GLU A 53 23.24 12.81 37.26
N GLY A 54 24.58 12.88 37.32
CA GLY A 54 25.33 13.85 38.12
C GLY A 54 25.97 13.25 39.38
N ALA A 55 25.38 12.18 39.92
CA ALA A 55 25.91 11.47 41.10
C ALA A 55 26.00 9.95 40.92
N TYR A 56 25.20 9.38 40.01
CA TYR A 56 25.16 7.95 39.72
C TYR A 56 24.81 7.72 38.24
N TRP A 57 25.06 6.51 37.77
CA TRP A 57 24.67 6.06 36.43
C TRP A 57 23.26 5.48 36.44
N SER A 58 22.48 5.82 35.43
CA SER A 58 21.18 5.19 35.13
C SER A 58 21.25 4.49 33.77
N LEU A 59 20.69 3.28 33.67
CA LEU A 59 20.42 2.68 32.36
C LEU A 59 19.10 3.26 31.86
N LYS A 60 19.13 3.83 30.65
CA LYS A 60 17.94 4.33 29.96
C LYS A 60 17.72 3.55 28.68
N GLU A 61 16.45 3.39 28.32
CA GLU A 61 16.09 2.90 26.99
C GLU A 61 16.68 3.80 25.91
N ASP A 62 17.11 3.19 24.83
CA ASP A 62 17.70 3.86 23.68
C ASP A 62 17.32 3.12 22.40
N HIS A 63 16.22 3.58 21.82
CA HIS A 63 15.69 3.06 20.56
C HIS A 63 16.09 3.93 19.37
N ARG A 64 17.10 4.80 19.52
CA ARG A 64 17.50 5.74 18.45
C ARG A 64 17.86 5.01 17.17
N GLY A 65 17.44 5.57 16.04
CA GLY A 65 17.64 4.99 14.72
C GLY A 65 16.65 3.88 14.35
N LYS A 66 15.84 3.39 15.30
CA LYS A 66 14.73 2.49 14.99
C LYS A 66 13.53 3.26 14.41
N THR A 67 12.86 2.63 13.45
CA THR A 67 11.54 3.07 12.96
C THR A 67 10.46 2.44 13.82
N VAL A 68 9.53 3.26 14.29
CA VAL A 68 8.30 2.86 14.97
C VAL A 68 7.10 3.43 14.21
N TYR A 69 5.92 2.89 14.45
CA TYR A 69 4.69 3.19 13.72
C TYR A 69 3.64 3.74 14.67
N ASP A 70 2.98 4.82 14.27
CA ASP A 70 1.82 5.36 14.96
C ASP A 70 0.70 4.31 14.94
N MET A 71 0.14 4.01 16.10
CA MET A 71 -0.85 2.94 16.27
C MET A 71 -2.22 3.27 15.66
N ASP A 72 -2.53 4.55 15.42
CA ASP A 72 -3.83 4.99 14.92
C ASP A 72 -3.85 5.06 13.39
N ASN A 73 -2.73 5.45 12.76
CA ASN A 73 -2.67 5.66 11.30
C ASN A 73 -1.53 4.91 10.59
N GLY A 74 -0.65 4.23 11.32
CA GLY A 74 0.47 3.47 10.76
C GLY A 74 1.62 4.32 10.19
N GLU A 75 1.65 5.63 10.47
CA GLU A 75 2.72 6.53 10.03
C GLU A 75 4.06 6.22 10.71
N GLU A 76 5.15 6.37 9.96
CA GLU A 76 6.50 6.07 10.45
C GLU A 76 7.12 7.23 11.24
N LEU A 77 7.78 6.87 12.34
CA LEU A 77 8.61 7.76 13.14
C LEU A 77 9.98 7.11 13.40
N VAL A 78 11.06 7.80 13.04
CA VAL A 78 12.42 7.40 13.43
C VAL A 78 12.75 8.03 14.78
N ILE A 79 13.10 7.21 15.77
CA ILE A 79 13.45 7.68 17.12
C ILE A 79 14.82 8.38 17.08
N LYS A 80 14.87 9.59 17.65
CA LYS A 80 16.07 10.46 17.63
C LYS A 80 16.63 10.80 19.02
N SER A 81 15.90 10.45 20.08
CA SER A 81 16.27 10.76 21.46
C SER A 81 16.36 9.49 22.29
N ILE A 82 17.27 9.50 23.27
CA ILE A 82 17.32 8.50 24.35
C ILE A 82 15.99 8.56 25.10
N GLY A 83 15.45 7.40 25.45
CA GLY A 83 14.20 7.26 26.16
C GLY A 83 13.36 6.10 25.62
N PRO A 84 12.20 5.87 26.23
CA PRO A 84 11.27 4.86 25.78
C PRO A 84 10.71 5.19 24.39
N ILE A 85 10.14 4.19 23.73
CA ILE A 85 9.30 4.41 22.55
C ILE A 85 8.18 5.40 22.92
N PRO A 86 7.91 6.44 22.10
CA PRO A 86 6.85 7.39 22.41
C PRO A 86 5.49 6.72 22.57
N SER A 87 4.68 7.22 23.51
CA SER A 87 3.31 6.74 23.69
C SER A 87 2.52 6.92 22.39
N GLY A 88 1.74 5.92 22.01
CA GLY A 88 1.04 5.91 20.71
C GLY A 88 1.80 5.21 19.59
N TYR A 89 3.05 4.78 19.81
CA TYR A 89 3.86 4.10 18.79
C TYR A 89 4.18 2.64 19.15
N SER A 90 4.36 1.82 18.11
CA SER A 90 4.76 0.42 18.19
C SER A 90 5.95 0.13 17.27
N VAL A 91 6.78 -0.87 17.60
CA VAL A 91 7.84 -1.36 16.69
C VAL A 91 7.23 -2.14 15.52
N GLU A 92 6.10 -2.83 15.76
CA GLU A 92 5.35 -3.53 14.73
C GLU A 92 4.36 -2.57 14.08
N LYS A 93 4.33 -2.57 12.75
CA LYS A 93 3.37 -1.77 11.99
C LYS A 93 1.96 -2.29 12.27
N PRO A 94 1.03 -1.44 12.74
CA PRO A 94 -0.34 -1.87 12.98
C PRO A 94 -1.03 -2.21 11.65
N GLU A 95 -1.95 -3.17 11.71
CA GLU A 95 -2.91 -3.40 10.64
C GLU A 95 -4.04 -2.37 10.80
N ILE A 96 -4.01 -1.33 9.96
CA ILE A 96 -5.03 -0.30 9.92
C ILE A 96 -6.07 -0.69 8.88
N GLU A 97 -7.33 -0.79 9.32
CA GLU A 97 -8.46 -0.99 8.43
C GLU A 97 -8.53 0.16 7.41
N PRO A 98 -8.54 -0.13 6.09
CA PRO A 98 -8.66 0.91 5.09
C PRO A 98 -9.97 1.70 5.25
N THR A 99 -9.90 3.00 5.00
CA THR A 99 -11.08 3.87 4.99
C THR A 99 -12.10 3.44 3.92
N PRO A 100 -13.39 3.80 4.07
CA PRO A 100 -14.39 3.56 3.03
C PRO A 100 -13.96 4.09 1.66
N GLU A 101 -13.30 5.25 1.62
CA GLU A 101 -12.78 5.87 0.40
C GLU A 101 -11.65 5.05 -0.24
N GLU A 102 -10.69 4.56 0.55
CA GLU A 102 -9.62 3.68 0.06
C GLU A 102 -10.17 2.35 -0.46
N LYS A 103 -11.16 1.76 0.24
CA LYS A 103 -11.88 0.56 -0.22
C LYS A 103 -12.59 0.84 -1.56
N CYS A 104 -13.26 1.98 -1.69
CA CYS A 104 -13.92 2.38 -2.95
C CYS A 104 -12.94 2.59 -4.11
N GLU A 105 -11.75 3.11 -3.84
CA GLU A 105 -10.73 3.28 -4.87
C GLU A 105 -10.14 1.93 -5.32
N ALA A 106 -9.96 1.00 -4.39
CA ALA A 106 -9.57 -0.37 -4.71
C ALA A 106 -10.64 -1.06 -5.60
N VAL A 107 -11.93 -0.83 -5.33
CA VAL A 107 -13.03 -1.31 -6.19
C VAL A 107 -12.98 -0.69 -7.58
N ASN A 108 -12.64 0.59 -7.72
CA ASN A 108 -12.46 1.21 -9.03
C ASN A 108 -11.33 0.53 -9.82
N ALA A 109 -10.17 0.33 -9.19
CA ALA A 109 -9.04 -0.34 -9.82
C ALA A 109 -9.39 -1.78 -10.22
N TYR A 110 -10.11 -2.51 -9.37
CA TYR A 110 -10.53 -3.87 -9.67
C TYR A 110 -11.56 -3.93 -10.80
N ARG A 111 -12.52 -3.00 -10.85
CA ARG A 111 -13.44 -2.87 -11.99
C ARG A 111 -12.68 -2.73 -13.30
N GLU A 112 -11.68 -1.85 -13.37
CA GLU A 112 -10.87 -1.68 -14.60
C GLU A 112 -10.10 -2.97 -14.95
N TYR A 113 -9.62 -3.70 -13.94
CA TYR A 113 -9.01 -5.01 -14.14
C TYR A 113 -10.01 -6.02 -14.74
N VAL A 114 -11.22 -6.12 -14.20
CA VAL A 114 -12.28 -7.01 -14.69
C VAL A 114 -12.67 -6.63 -16.13
N VAL A 115 -12.90 -5.34 -16.41
CA VAL A 115 -13.13 -4.83 -17.77
C VAL A 115 -11.97 -5.21 -18.70
N SER A 116 -10.73 -5.22 -18.23
CA SER A 116 -9.60 -5.56 -19.08
C SER A 116 -9.52 -7.03 -19.50
N GLN A 117 -10.21 -7.94 -18.80
CA GLN A 117 -10.20 -9.38 -19.08
C GLN A 117 -10.94 -9.75 -20.38
N GLY A 118 -11.82 -8.89 -20.90
CA GLY A 118 -12.63 -9.23 -22.06
C GLY A 118 -13.87 -10.03 -21.68
N VAL A 119 -14.67 -10.35 -22.70
CA VAL A 119 -15.86 -11.20 -22.57
C VAL A 119 -15.90 -12.21 -23.70
N THR A 120 -16.35 -13.42 -23.43
CA THR A 120 -16.66 -14.39 -24.50
C THR A 120 -18.16 -14.35 -24.76
N VAL A 121 -18.54 -13.89 -25.95
CA VAL A 121 -19.93 -13.82 -26.39
C VAL A 121 -20.23 -15.02 -27.28
N THR A 122 -21.35 -15.70 -27.04
CA THR A 122 -21.80 -16.82 -27.88
C THR A 122 -22.94 -16.34 -28.77
N ILE A 123 -22.72 -16.38 -30.09
CA ILE A 123 -23.70 -16.03 -31.13
C ILE A 123 -23.81 -17.20 -32.09
N ASP A 124 -25.02 -17.70 -32.37
CA ASP A 124 -25.26 -18.82 -33.30
C ASP A 124 -24.29 -20.01 -33.08
N GLU A 125 -24.22 -20.50 -31.83
CA GLU A 125 -23.31 -21.58 -31.37
C GLU A 125 -21.80 -21.27 -31.50
N THR A 126 -21.43 -20.07 -31.95
CA THR A 126 -20.05 -19.62 -32.09
C THR A 126 -19.63 -18.79 -30.90
N SER A 127 -18.61 -19.25 -30.16
CA SER A 127 -17.96 -18.46 -29.12
C SER A 127 -16.95 -17.47 -29.71
N ILE A 128 -17.13 -16.20 -29.37
CA ILE A 128 -16.34 -15.08 -29.86
C ILE A 128 -15.71 -14.37 -28.65
N PRO A 129 -14.40 -14.53 -28.42
CA PRO A 129 -13.72 -13.76 -27.39
C PRO A 129 -13.55 -12.31 -27.86
N VAL A 130 -14.02 -11.36 -27.07
CA VAL A 130 -14.02 -9.91 -27.35
C VAL A 130 -13.06 -9.21 -26.40
N GLN A 131 -12.20 -8.36 -26.94
CA GLN A 131 -11.35 -7.48 -26.12
C GLN A 131 -12.14 -6.24 -25.72
N THR A 132 -12.16 -5.94 -24.43
CA THR A 132 -12.88 -4.78 -23.86
C THR A 132 -11.96 -3.76 -23.19
N ARG A 133 -10.64 -4.02 -23.19
CA ARG A 133 -9.62 -3.14 -22.57
C ARG A 133 -9.34 -1.80 -23.29
N ASN A 134 -9.93 -1.57 -24.46
CA ASN A 134 -9.58 -0.42 -25.32
C ASN A 134 -10.84 0.28 -25.80
N ASP A 135 -11.01 1.53 -25.38
CA ASP A 135 -12.16 2.38 -25.73
C ASP A 135 -12.39 2.50 -27.24
N LYS A 136 -11.33 2.46 -28.04
CA LYS A 136 -11.46 2.51 -29.51
C LYS A 136 -12.07 1.23 -30.06
N ASP A 137 -11.75 0.08 -29.47
CA ASP A 137 -12.31 -1.21 -29.88
C ASP A 137 -13.79 -1.28 -29.46
N LEU A 138 -14.12 -0.84 -28.25
CA LEU A 138 -15.50 -0.71 -27.77
C LEU A 138 -16.33 0.25 -28.64
N SER A 139 -15.82 1.45 -28.91
CA SER A 139 -16.50 2.44 -29.77
C SER A 139 -16.73 1.90 -31.19
N ARG A 140 -15.78 1.11 -31.70
CA ARG A 140 -15.92 0.44 -33.00
C ARG A 140 -17.01 -0.61 -32.96
N ILE A 141 -17.06 -1.44 -31.92
CA ILE A 141 -18.11 -2.45 -31.74
C ILE A 141 -19.49 -1.79 -31.70
N ASP A 142 -19.65 -0.75 -30.88
CA ASP A 142 -20.89 0.02 -30.75
C ASP A 142 -21.32 0.63 -32.11
N SER A 143 -20.39 1.24 -32.83
CA SER A 143 -20.66 1.80 -34.17
C SER A 143 -21.12 0.74 -35.18
N LEU A 144 -20.52 -0.46 -35.15
CA LEU A 144 -20.90 -1.56 -36.04
C LEU A 144 -22.26 -2.16 -35.66
N ALA A 145 -22.53 -2.33 -34.38
CA ALA A 145 -23.82 -2.82 -33.87
C ALA A 145 -24.96 -1.84 -34.18
N SER A 146 -24.73 -0.54 -33.97
CA SER A 146 -25.65 0.53 -34.34
C SER A 146 -25.97 0.53 -35.84
N LEU A 147 -24.95 0.38 -36.70
CA LEU A 147 -25.16 0.26 -38.14
C LEU A 147 -25.94 -1.00 -38.50
N ALA A 148 -25.66 -2.13 -37.86
CA ALA A 148 -26.38 -3.38 -38.08
C ALA A 148 -27.88 -3.24 -37.75
N GLY A 149 -28.21 -2.63 -36.61
CA GLY A 149 -29.59 -2.32 -36.23
C GLY A 149 -30.31 -1.42 -37.24
N ASN A 150 -29.63 -0.40 -37.77
CA ASN A 150 -30.20 0.47 -38.82
C ASN A 150 -30.46 -0.28 -40.14
N ILE A 151 -29.56 -1.19 -40.53
CA ILE A 151 -29.73 -2.01 -41.74
C ILE A 151 -30.93 -2.95 -41.57
N MET A 152 -31.05 -3.60 -40.41
CA MET A 152 -32.20 -4.44 -40.07
C MET A 152 -33.51 -3.66 -40.12
N ALA A 153 -33.54 -2.46 -39.53
CA ALA A 153 -34.74 -1.60 -39.49
C ALA A 153 -35.21 -1.15 -40.89
N THR A 154 -34.30 -1.09 -41.87
CA THR A 154 -34.62 -0.73 -43.26
C THR A 154 -34.89 -1.94 -44.15
N GLY A 155 -34.88 -3.16 -43.60
CA GLY A 155 -35.04 -4.41 -44.36
C GLY A 155 -33.86 -4.73 -45.27
N GLY A 156 -32.70 -4.12 -45.01
CA GLY A 156 -31.45 -4.42 -45.72
C GLY A 156 -30.75 -5.66 -45.17
N SER A 157 -29.70 -6.10 -45.86
CA SER A 157 -28.82 -7.18 -45.39
C SER A 157 -27.37 -6.88 -45.72
N ARG A 158 -26.45 -7.18 -44.79
CA ARG A 158 -25.02 -6.91 -44.92
C ARG A 158 -24.21 -7.79 -43.99
N THR A 159 -23.07 -8.28 -44.48
CA THR A 159 -22.08 -8.94 -43.64
C THR A 159 -21.05 -7.98 -43.04
N PHE A 160 -20.65 -8.25 -41.79
CA PHE A 160 -19.68 -7.50 -41.01
C PHE A 160 -18.44 -8.35 -40.75
N LYS A 161 -17.26 -7.75 -40.90
CA LYS A 161 -16.02 -8.41 -40.48
C LYS A 161 -15.69 -8.01 -39.05
N PHE A 162 -15.62 -9.00 -38.17
CA PHE A 162 -15.20 -8.82 -36.78
C PHE A 162 -13.97 -9.67 -36.50
N ARG A 163 -12.99 -9.15 -35.76
CA ARG A 163 -11.80 -9.90 -35.36
C ARG A 163 -11.80 -10.02 -33.84
N GLY A 164 -11.86 -11.26 -33.34
CA GLY A 164 -11.86 -11.54 -31.91
C GLY A 164 -10.49 -11.36 -31.28
N ALA A 165 -10.44 -11.45 -29.95
CA ALA A 165 -9.22 -11.42 -29.13
C ALA A 165 -8.26 -12.57 -29.49
N ASP A 166 -8.82 -13.68 -29.96
CA ASP A 166 -8.12 -14.83 -30.52
C ASP A 166 -7.44 -14.56 -31.87
N ASN A 167 -7.50 -13.33 -32.37
CA ASN A 167 -6.99 -12.91 -33.67
C ASN A 167 -7.70 -13.56 -34.88
N VAL A 168 -8.85 -14.23 -34.67
CA VAL A 168 -9.64 -14.87 -35.73
C VAL A 168 -10.67 -13.90 -36.30
N THR A 169 -10.65 -13.70 -37.61
CA THR A 169 -11.64 -12.89 -38.32
C THR A 169 -12.86 -13.72 -38.69
N ARG A 170 -14.03 -13.23 -38.30
CA ARG A 170 -15.36 -13.82 -38.53
C ARG A 170 -16.19 -12.89 -39.40
N SER A 171 -17.04 -13.48 -40.24
CA SER A 171 -18.06 -12.77 -41.00
C SER A 171 -19.39 -12.95 -40.28
N LEU A 172 -19.94 -11.86 -39.74
CA LEU A 172 -21.19 -11.84 -38.98
C LEU A 172 -22.32 -11.29 -39.85
N SER A 173 -23.53 -11.82 -39.68
CA SER A 173 -24.75 -11.20 -40.22
C SER A 173 -25.06 -9.90 -39.48
N GLU A 174 -26.00 -9.11 -40.00
CA GLU A 174 -26.55 -7.95 -39.29
C GLU A 174 -27.09 -8.30 -37.90
N THR A 175 -27.86 -9.39 -37.77
CA THR A 175 -28.37 -9.85 -36.47
C THR A 175 -27.23 -10.24 -35.52
N ALA A 176 -26.28 -11.05 -36.00
CA ALA A 176 -25.15 -11.49 -35.17
C ALA A 176 -24.25 -10.34 -34.71
N MET A 177 -24.05 -9.31 -35.54
CA MET A 177 -23.29 -8.11 -35.16
C MET A 177 -24.03 -7.23 -34.16
N PHE A 178 -25.36 -7.11 -34.30
CA PHE A 178 -26.21 -6.40 -33.33
C PHE A 178 -26.16 -7.09 -31.96
N ASP A 179 -26.40 -8.40 -31.93
CA ASP A 179 -26.40 -9.20 -30.70
C ASP A 179 -25.03 -9.21 -30.01
N LEU A 180 -23.93 -9.28 -30.79
CA LEU A 180 -22.57 -9.16 -30.27
C LEU A 180 -22.37 -7.82 -29.55
N GLY A 181 -22.80 -6.71 -30.15
CA GLY A 181 -22.67 -5.39 -29.56
C GLY A 181 -23.49 -5.24 -28.28
N ALA A 182 -24.74 -5.70 -28.29
CA ALA A 182 -25.61 -5.70 -27.12
C ALA A 182 -25.00 -6.50 -25.96
N ALA A 183 -24.52 -7.73 -26.22
CA ALA A 183 -23.91 -8.57 -25.19
C ALA A 183 -22.63 -7.96 -24.59
N VAL A 184 -21.80 -7.30 -25.42
CA VAL A 184 -20.61 -6.58 -24.93
C VAL A 184 -21.01 -5.38 -24.09
N PHE A 185 -22.01 -4.61 -24.52
CA PHE A 185 -22.52 -3.48 -23.76
C PHE A 185 -23.08 -3.92 -22.41
N ASP A 186 -23.94 -4.94 -22.39
CA ASP A 186 -24.56 -5.47 -21.17
C ASP A 186 -23.51 -5.99 -20.18
N HIS A 187 -22.48 -6.69 -20.67
CA HIS A 187 -21.38 -7.16 -19.84
C HIS A 187 -20.63 -6.00 -19.17
N ILE A 188 -20.26 -4.97 -19.93
CA ILE A 188 -19.52 -3.83 -19.40
C ILE A 188 -20.40 -3.01 -18.46
N SER A 189 -21.65 -2.72 -18.83
CA SER A 189 -22.59 -2.01 -17.96
C SER A 189 -22.78 -2.74 -16.63
N GLY A 190 -22.96 -4.06 -16.67
CA GLY A 190 -23.12 -4.88 -15.45
C GLY A 190 -21.91 -4.78 -14.52
N ILE A 191 -20.69 -4.78 -15.06
CA ILE A 191 -19.46 -4.57 -14.27
C ILE A 191 -19.47 -3.20 -13.57
N TYR A 192 -19.93 -2.14 -14.23
CA TYR A 192 -20.06 -0.82 -13.61
C TYR A 192 -21.13 -0.79 -12.53
N ASP A 193 -22.31 -1.37 -12.79
CA ASP A 193 -23.42 -1.45 -11.85
C ASP A 193 -22.98 -2.18 -10.57
N ILE A 194 -22.34 -3.34 -10.69
CA ILE A 194 -21.76 -4.09 -9.56
C ILE A 194 -20.78 -3.22 -8.77
N SER A 195 -19.89 -2.50 -9.47
CA SER A 195 -18.94 -1.61 -8.79
C SER A 195 -19.63 -0.49 -8.00
N TRP A 196 -20.75 0.02 -8.51
CA TRP A 196 -21.51 1.07 -7.83
C TRP A 196 -22.22 0.52 -6.60
N ASP A 197 -22.90 -0.62 -6.74
CA ASP A 197 -23.58 -1.29 -5.62
C ASP A 197 -22.61 -1.61 -4.48
N ILE A 198 -21.45 -2.22 -4.78
CA ILE A 198 -20.41 -2.52 -3.78
C ILE A 198 -19.94 -1.23 -3.08
N LYS A 199 -19.66 -0.17 -3.84
CA LYS A 199 -19.19 1.11 -3.25
C LYS A 199 -20.25 1.78 -2.38
N ASP A 200 -21.52 1.68 -2.77
CA ASP A 200 -22.61 2.25 -1.98
C ASP A 200 -22.82 1.46 -0.68
N GLU A 201 -22.70 0.14 -0.72
CA GLU A 201 -22.69 -0.72 0.48
C GLU A 201 -21.50 -0.40 1.41
N ILE A 202 -20.29 -0.19 0.86
CA ILE A 202 -19.10 0.20 1.63
C ILE A 202 -19.33 1.54 2.33
N ARG A 203 -19.79 2.56 1.60
CA ARG A 203 -20.05 3.90 2.18
C ARG A 203 -21.17 3.89 3.21
N ALA A 204 -22.14 3.01 3.06
CA ALA A 204 -23.20 2.80 4.03
C ALA A 204 -22.75 2.00 5.27
N GLY A 205 -21.54 1.42 5.25
CA GLY A 205 -21.05 0.55 6.32
C GLY A 205 -21.72 -0.82 6.35
N ASN A 206 -22.34 -1.24 5.24
CA ASN A 206 -23.10 -2.49 5.13
C ASN A 206 -22.37 -3.58 4.35
N TYR A 207 -21.16 -3.29 3.83
CA TYR A 207 -20.37 -4.25 3.08
C TYR A 207 -19.51 -5.12 4.01
N GLU A 208 -19.58 -6.44 3.85
CA GLU A 208 -18.78 -7.41 4.60
C GLU A 208 -17.86 -8.22 3.67
N GLY A 209 -16.62 -8.44 4.11
CA GLY A 209 -15.63 -9.24 3.38
C GLY A 209 -14.79 -8.44 2.38
N ASP A 210 -14.12 -9.17 1.47
CA ASP A 210 -13.26 -8.60 0.44
C ASP A 210 -14.10 -8.21 -0.80
N PRO A 211 -14.17 -6.91 -1.17
CA PRO A 211 -14.91 -6.47 -2.33
C PRO A 211 -14.37 -6.98 -3.66
N MET A 212 -13.13 -7.44 -3.74
CA MET A 212 -12.55 -8.04 -4.94
C MET A 212 -12.96 -9.51 -5.11
N ALA A 213 -13.37 -10.17 -4.01
CA ALA A 213 -13.87 -11.54 -4.00
C ALA A 213 -15.40 -11.62 -4.06
N ASP A 214 -16.10 -10.50 -4.30
CA ASP A 214 -17.56 -10.47 -4.39
C ASP A 214 -18.04 -11.38 -5.53
N SER A 215 -18.96 -12.29 -5.20
CA SER A 215 -19.57 -13.23 -6.14
C SER A 215 -20.37 -12.59 -7.27
N ARG A 216 -20.68 -11.29 -7.17
CA ARG A 216 -21.35 -10.52 -8.23
C ARG A 216 -20.44 -10.26 -9.43
N TRP A 217 -19.12 -10.18 -9.23
CA TRP A 217 -18.19 -10.00 -10.35
C TRP A 217 -18.25 -11.20 -11.33
N PRO A 218 -18.11 -10.96 -12.65
CA PRO A 218 -18.10 -12.02 -13.66
C PRO A 218 -16.78 -12.81 -13.72
#